data_AF-A0A4U5MDW7-F1
#
_entry.id   AF-A0A4U5MDW7-F1
#
_cell.length_a   1.000
_cell.length_b   1.000
_cell.length_c   1.000
_cell.angle_alpha   90.00
_cell.angle_beta   90.00
_cell.angle_gamma   90.00
#
_symmetry.space_group_name_H-M   'P 1'
#
loop_
_entity.id
_entity.type
_entity.pdbx_description
1 polymer ?
#
loop_
_entity_poly.entity_id
_entity_poly.type
_entity_poly.pdbx_seq_one_letter_code
_entity_poly.pdbx_strand_id
1 'polypeptide(L)'
;MATPQDQMAMVAELEMEMMSDMYRRMTNACQAKCVQTTYREGDLTKAEAVCLDRCVAKYLDVHDKLGKRLTSMSQQDEAALQKQAQ
;
A
#
# COMPACT_ATOMS: atom_id res chain seq x y z
N MET A 1 8.41 -19.15 -26.31
CA MET A 1 7.29 -18.22 -26.59
C MET A 1 6.39 -18.28 -25.38
N ALA A 2 6.27 -17.19 -24.61
CA ALA A 2 5.41 -17.17 -23.43
C ALA A 2 3.95 -17.32 -23.89
N THR A 3 3.26 -18.31 -23.32
CA THR A 3 1.85 -18.54 -23.59
C THR A 3 1.01 -17.41 -22.95
N PRO A 4 -0.22 -17.14 -23.41
CA PRO A 4 -1.12 -16.17 -22.76
C PRO A 4 -1.35 -16.47 -21.26
N GLN A 5 -1.23 -17.74 -20.88
CA GLN A 5 -1.32 -18.21 -19.49
C GLN A 5 -0.13 -17.73 -18.65
N ASP A 6 1.07 -17.68 -19.22
CA ASP A 6 2.28 -17.18 -18.54
C ASP A 6 2.21 -15.67 -18.28
N GLN A 7 1.58 -14.90 -19.18
CA GLN A 7 1.34 -13.47 -18.98
C GLN A 7 0.34 -13.20 -17.84
N MET A 8 -0.75 -13.97 -17.78
CA MET A 8 -1.71 -13.86 -16.66
C MET A 8 -1.08 -14.29 -15.33
N ALA A 9 -0.24 -15.33 -15.33
CA ALA A 9 0.49 -15.75 -14.14
C ALA A 9 1.45 -14.66 -13.63
N MET A 10 2.19 -14.01 -14.53
CA MET A 10 3.10 -12.92 -14.18
C MET A 10 2.37 -11.72 -13.55
N VAL A 11 1.20 -11.34 -14.07
CA VAL A 11 0.41 -10.24 -13.49
C VAL A 11 -0.08 -10.61 -12.09
N ALA A 12 -0.56 -11.84 -11.89
CA ALA A 12 -1.00 -12.30 -10.58
C ALA A 12 0.14 -12.37 -9.56
N GLU A 13 1.35 -12.80 -9.97
CA GLU A 13 2.54 -12.77 -9.11
C GLU A 13 2.91 -11.35 -8.70
N LEU A 14 2.87 -10.41 -9.64
CA LEU A 14 3.13 -9.00 -9.36
C LEU A 14 2.10 -8.42 -8.38
N GLU A 15 0.82 -8.73 -8.56
CA GLU A 15 -0.24 -8.31 -7.62
C GLU A 15 0.02 -8.83 -6.21
N MET A 16 0.40 -10.11 -6.07
CA MET A 16 0.76 -10.70 -4.79
C MET A 16 1.98 -10.02 -4.14
N GLU A 17 3.02 -9.74 -4.90
CA GLU A 17 4.22 -9.06 -4.40
C GLU A 17 3.88 -7.64 -3.91
N MET A 18 3.10 -6.88 -4.68
CA MET A 18 2.66 -5.55 -4.29
C MET A 18 1.81 -5.56 -3.02
N MET A 19 0.88 -6.50 -2.89
CA MET A 19 0.06 -6.64 -1.67
C MET A 19 0.91 -7.01 -0.46
N SER A 20 1.93 -7.86 -0.64
CA SER A 20 2.87 -8.23 0.42
C SER A 20 3.69 -7.03 0.91
N ASP A 21 4.21 -6.21 0.00
CA ASP A 21 4.94 -4.99 0.36
C ASP A 21 4.03 -3.98 1.08
N MET A 22 2.80 -3.79 0.60
CA MET A 22 1.81 -2.94 1.25
C MET A 22 1.52 -3.40 2.68
N TYR A 23 1.30 -4.71 2.88
CA TYR A 23 1.05 -5.29 4.21
C TYR A 23 2.23 -5.09 5.16
N ARG A 24 3.47 -5.30 4.69
CA ARG A 24 4.69 -5.08 5.48
C ARG A 24 4.84 -3.63 5.91
N ARG A 25 4.68 -2.69 4.98
CA ARG A 25 4.77 -1.24 5.27
C ARG A 25 3.68 -0.78 6.23
N MET A 26 2.45 -1.25 6.03
CA MET A 26 1.32 -0.94 6.91
C MET A 26 1.57 -1.46 8.33
N THR A 27 1.99 -2.72 8.45
CA THR A 27 2.26 -3.35 9.76
C THR A 27 3.33 -2.58 10.52
N ASN A 28 4.46 -2.27 9.87
CA ASN A 28 5.54 -1.49 10.48
C ASN A 28 5.08 -0.09 10.89
N ALA A 29 4.30 0.59 10.04
CA ALA A 29 3.79 1.93 10.33
C ALA A 29 2.80 1.94 11.50
N CYS A 30 1.90 0.96 11.57
CA CYS A 30 0.91 0.89 12.64
C CYS A 30 1.51 0.40 13.95
N GLN A 31 2.46 -0.54 13.93
CA GLN A 31 3.22 -0.92 15.11
C GLN A 31 3.94 0.30 15.70
N ALA A 32 4.68 1.05 14.88
CA ALA A 32 5.42 2.22 15.34
C ALA A 32 4.53 3.36 15.89
N LYS A 33 3.28 3.46 15.39
CA LYS A 33 2.34 4.50 15.83
C LYS A 33 1.52 4.11 17.06
N CYS A 34 1.20 2.83 17.21
CA CYS A 34 0.19 2.39 18.17
C CYS A 34 0.74 1.54 19.30
N VAL A 35 1.89 0.87 19.14
CA VAL A 35 2.46 0.00 20.17
C VAL A 35 3.63 0.71 20.84
N GLN A 36 3.62 0.80 22.16
CA GLN A 36 4.71 1.44 22.89
C GLN A 36 5.99 0.59 22.84
N THR A 37 7.15 1.25 22.83
CA THR A 37 8.44 0.55 22.87
C THR A 37 8.78 0.01 24.26
N THR A 38 8.12 0.52 25.31
CA THR A 38 8.24 0.02 26.68
C THR A 38 7.05 -0.86 27.00
N TYR A 39 7.27 -2.17 26.94
CA TYR A 39 6.25 -3.17 27.22
C TYR A 39 6.11 -3.39 28.73
N ARG A 40 4.89 -3.22 29.25
CA ARG A 40 4.54 -3.55 30.64
C ARG A 40 3.89 -4.93 30.76
N GLU A 41 3.30 -5.40 29.68
CA GLU A 41 2.59 -6.68 29.55
C GLU A 41 2.75 -7.21 28.12
N GLY A 42 2.45 -8.50 27.91
CA GLY A 42 2.61 -9.16 26.61
C GLY A 42 1.40 -9.03 25.68
N ASP A 43 0.23 -8.71 26.24
CA ASP A 43 -1.01 -8.53 25.50
C ASP A 43 -1.18 -7.08 25.05
N LEU A 44 -1.91 -6.88 23.96
CA LEU A 44 -2.29 -5.54 23.53
C LEU A 44 -3.29 -4.94 24.52
N THR A 45 -3.02 -3.73 24.98
CA THR A 45 -4.00 -2.99 25.76
C THR A 45 -5.21 -2.65 24.89
N LYS A 46 -6.37 -2.40 25.52
CA LYS A 46 -7.57 -1.91 24.81
C LYS A 46 -7.28 -0.65 23.98
N ALA A 47 -6.40 0.23 24.46
CA ALA A 47 -6.03 1.45 23.75
C ALA A 47 -5.21 1.14 22.49
N GLU A 48 -4.25 0.22 22.58
CA GLU A 48 -3.43 -0.21 21.44
C GLU A 48 -4.27 -0.91 20.38
N ALA A 49 -5.18 -1.82 20.79
CA ALA A 49 -6.10 -2.50 19.88
C ALA A 49 -6.96 -1.50 19.07
N VAL A 50 -7.61 -0.56 19.76
CA VAL A 50 -8.42 0.48 19.10
C VAL A 50 -7.57 1.42 18.23
N CYS A 51 -6.32 1.69 18.63
CA CYS A 51 -5.40 2.47 17.81
C CYS A 51 -5.05 1.72 16.52
N LEU A 52 -4.74 0.42 16.59
CA LEU A 52 -4.40 -0.41 15.44
C LEU A 52 -5.54 -0.43 14.41
N ASP A 53 -6.78 -0.64 14.85
CA ASP A 53 -7.97 -0.60 13.98
C ASP A 53 -8.07 0.73 13.21
N ARG A 54 -7.93 1.84 13.95
CA ARG A 54 -7.94 3.20 13.37
C ARG A 54 -6.76 3.45 12.44
N CYS A 55 -5.59 2.91 12.78
CA CYS A 55 -4.38 3.09 11.99
C CYS A 55 -4.51 2.39 10.64
N VAL A 56 -4.95 1.13 10.63
CA VAL A 56 -5.17 0.35 9.40
C VAL A 56 -6.21 1.04 8.51
N ALA A 57 -7.34 1.47 9.08
CA ALA A 57 -8.37 2.19 8.33
C ALA A 57 -7.83 3.47 7.67
N LYS A 58 -7.05 4.27 8.41
CA LYS A 58 -6.41 5.49 7.88
C LYS A 58 -5.33 5.18 6.86
N TYR A 59 -4.55 4.13 7.06
CA TYR A 59 -3.49 3.73 6.13
C TYR A 59 -4.08 3.39 4.77
N LEU A 60 -5.14 2.57 4.74
CA LEU A 60 -5.83 2.19 3.51
C LEU A 60 -6.49 3.38 2.81
N ASP A 61 -7.13 4.29 3.55
CA ASP A 61 -7.71 5.52 2.99
C ASP A 61 -6.64 6.42 2.34
N VAL A 62 -5.50 6.61 3.02
CA VAL A 62 -4.37 7.37 2.46
C VAL A 62 -3.76 6.66 1.26
N HIS A 63 -3.60 5.34 1.32
CA HIS A 63 -3.05 4.53 0.24
C HIS A 63 -3.91 4.63 -1.04
N ASP A 64 -5.24 4.53 -0.91
CA ASP A 64 -6.18 4.69 -2.04
C ASP A 64 -6.12 6.10 -2.66
N LYS A 65 -6.14 7.14 -1.81
CA LYS A 65 -6.01 8.53 -2.27
C LYS A 65 -4.69 8.79 -2.99
N LEU A 66 -3.60 8.24 -2.47
CA LEU A 66 -2.28 8.35 -3.09
C LEU A 66 -2.24 7.62 -4.43
N GLY A 67 -2.80 6.41 -4.52
CA GLY A 67 -2.92 5.66 -5.76
C GLY A 67 -3.66 6.45 -6.84
N LYS A 68 -4.84 7.00 -6.52
CA LYS A 68 -5.62 7.85 -7.43
C LYS A 68 -4.83 9.07 -7.92
N ARG A 69 -4.08 9.70 -7.00
CA ARG A 69 -3.27 10.88 -7.35
C ARG A 69 -2.11 10.51 -8.28
N LEU A 70 -1.42 9.41 -8.01
CA LEU A 70 -0.33 8.92 -8.85
C LEU A 70 -0.83 8.60 -10.26
N THR A 71 -1.93 7.86 -10.39
CA THR A 71 -2.52 7.56 -11.72
C THR A 71 -2.91 8.83 -12.47
N SER A 72 -3.52 9.80 -11.78
CA SER A 72 -3.87 11.09 -12.40
C SER A 72 -2.64 11.86 -12.88
N MET A 73 -1.52 11.79 -12.15
CA MET A 73 -0.28 12.45 -12.54
C MET A 73 0.38 11.75 -13.74
N SER A 74 0.43 10.41 -13.75
CA SER A 74 0.97 9.65 -14.89
C SER A 74 0.24 9.95 -16.20
N GLN A 75 -1.10 10.02 -16.18
CA GLN A 75 -1.89 10.38 -17.36
C GLN A 75 -1.60 11.81 -17.85
N GLN A 76 -1.36 12.75 -16.93
CA GLN A 76 -0.99 14.13 -17.27
C GLN A 76 0.40 14.20 -17.90
N ASP A 77 1.37 13.45 -17.37
CA ASP A 77 2.73 13.40 -17.87
C ASP A 77 2.78 12.77 -19.27
N GLU A 78 2.04 11.69 -19.52
CA GLU A 78 1.89 11.07 -20.85
C GLU A 78 1.29 12.05 -21.86
N ALA A 79 0.23 12.78 -21.47
CA ALA A 79 -0.40 13.78 -22.32
C ALA A 79 0.54 14.97 -22.61
N ALA A 80 1.41 15.35 -21.67
CA ALA A 80 2.40 16.40 -21.87
C ALA A 80 3.52 15.95 -22.83
N LEU A 81 4.01 14.71 -22.69
CA LEU A 81 5.00 14.12 -23.58
C LEU A 81 4.49 14.01 -25.02
N GLN A 82 3.25 13.57 -25.22
CA GLN A 82 2.64 13.48 -26.56
C GLN A 82 2.49 14.84 -27.25
N LYS A 83 2.32 15.93 -26.47
CA LYS A 83 2.25 17.30 -26.98
C LYS A 83 3.61 17.90 -27.31
N GLN A 84 4.69 17.42 -26.68
CA GLN A 84 6.06 17.85 -27.00
C GLN A 84 6.67 17.10 -28.19
N ALA A 85 6.12 15.93 -28.51
CA ALA A 85 6.53 15.12 -29.66
C ALA A 85 5.85 15.52 -30.99
N GLN A 86 4.95 16.50 -30.96
CA GLN A 86 4.29 17.11 -32.13
C GLN A 86 4.81 18.53 -32.33
#